data_AF-A0A1V9FEP4-F1
#
_entry.id   AF-A0A1V9FEP4-F1
#
_cell.length_a   1.000
_cell.length_b   1.000
_cell.length_c   1.000
_cell.angle_alpha   90.00
_cell.angle_beta   90.00
_cell.angle_gamma   90.00
#
_symmetry.space_group_name_H-M   'P 1'
#
loop_
_entity.id
_entity.type
_entity.pdbx_description
1 polymer ?
#
loop_
_entity_poly.entity_id
_entity_poly.type
_entity_poly.pdbx_seq_one_letter_code
_entity_poly.pdbx_strand_id
1 'polypeptide(L)'
;MLHYKKYLVKNTDQFDPEFFSFVGNDVDLIKEEIQHIVCDYKAEFIVYFLKDHCLPGDWEKANPEFVALVKSKSLSSGNIELLFESCYNNPVFKQQLETYIKGKMAEKYV
;
A
#
# COMPACT_ATOMS: atom_id res chain seq x y z
N MET A 1 -3.51 13.27 -22.09
CA MET A 1 -3.53 14.08 -20.85
C MET A 1 -2.17 13.95 -20.19
N LEU A 2 -1.59 15.05 -19.70
CA LEU A 2 -0.39 14.99 -18.87
C LEU A 2 -0.83 14.47 -17.49
N HIS A 3 -0.42 13.24 -17.14
CA HIS A 3 -0.54 12.76 -15.75
C HIS A 3 0.49 13.51 -14.92
N TYR A 4 0.04 14.50 -14.16
CA TYR A 4 0.89 15.17 -13.18
C TYR A 4 0.99 14.27 -11.96
N LYS A 5 2.20 13.79 -11.70
CA LYS A 5 2.52 13.09 -10.46
C LYS A 5 2.27 14.03 -9.29
N LYS A 6 1.46 13.59 -8.32
CA LYS A 6 1.17 14.37 -7.10
C LYS A 6 2.45 14.67 -6.31
N TYR A 7 3.39 13.72 -6.29
CA TYR A 7 4.65 13.86 -5.57
C TYR A 7 5.82 13.95 -6.54
N LEU A 8 6.77 14.84 -6.24
CA LEU A 8 8.01 14.95 -6.98
C LEU A 8 9.04 13.96 -6.39
N VAL A 9 9.05 12.73 -6.92
CA VAL A 9 10.06 11.72 -6.57
C VAL A 9 11.05 11.60 -7.74
N LYS A 10 12.31 11.99 -7.52
CA LYS A 10 13.39 11.81 -8.49
C LYS A 10 13.91 10.39 -8.46
N ASN A 11 14.62 9.97 -9.49
CA ASN A 11 15.17 8.62 -9.59
C ASN A 11 16.28 8.30 -8.57
N THR A 12 16.86 9.33 -7.96
CA THR A 12 17.92 9.22 -6.94
C THR A 12 17.39 9.32 -5.51
N ASP A 13 16.12 9.68 -5.35
CA ASP A 13 15.53 9.86 -4.03
C ASP A 13 15.32 8.51 -3.35
N GLN A 14 15.41 8.51 -2.03
CA GLN A 14 15.09 7.35 -1.20
C GLN A 14 13.79 7.60 -0.47
N PHE A 15 13.06 6.53 -0.16
CA PHE A 15 11.89 6.64 0.68
C PHE A 15 12.32 6.94 2.12
N ASP A 16 11.67 7.93 2.71
CA ASP A 16 11.88 8.33 4.09
C ASP A 16 10.50 8.63 4.73
N PRO A 17 10.09 7.86 5.74
CA PRO A 17 8.78 8.01 6.36
C PRO A 17 8.60 9.37 7.06
N GLU A 18 9.64 10.13 7.37
CA GLU A 18 9.50 11.48 7.93
C GLU A 18 8.91 12.46 6.90
N PHE A 19 9.28 12.32 5.62
CA PHE A 19 8.74 13.13 4.52
C PHE A 19 7.40 12.62 3.98
N PHE A 20 7.07 11.36 4.27
CA PHE A 20 5.85 10.68 3.83
C PHE A 20 5.08 10.09 5.01
N SER A 21 4.94 10.87 6.10
CA SER A 21 4.34 10.41 7.36
C SER A 21 2.90 9.91 7.22
N PHE A 22 2.15 10.42 6.23
CA PHE A 22 0.82 9.92 5.89
C PHE A 22 0.80 8.43 5.57
N VAL A 23 1.90 7.85 5.06
CA VAL A 23 1.99 6.42 4.76
C VAL A 23 1.81 5.59 6.03
N GLY A 24 2.38 6.04 7.16
CA GLY A 24 2.17 5.37 8.45
C GLY A 24 0.70 5.42 8.87
N ASN A 25 0.11 6.62 8.87
CA ASN A 25 -1.29 6.83 9.28
C ASN A 25 -2.28 6.04 8.41
N ASP A 26 -2.11 6.09 7.09
CA ASP A 26 -2.95 5.37 6.14
C ASP A 26 -2.81 3.84 6.36
N VAL A 27 -1.60 3.34 6.60
CA VAL A 27 -1.38 1.91 6.92
C VAL A 27 -2.04 1.52 8.24
N ASP A 28 -1.99 2.36 9.28
CA ASP A 28 -2.63 2.07 10.55
C ASP A 28 -4.17 1.99 10.41
N LEU A 29 -4.77 2.91 9.65
CA LEU A 29 -6.21 2.84 9.31
C LEU A 29 -6.56 1.56 8.56
N ILE A 30 -5.75 1.19 7.56
CA ILE A 30 -5.94 -0.05 6.81
C ILE A 30 -5.86 -1.26 7.76
N LYS A 31 -4.89 -1.30 8.68
CA LYS A 31 -4.75 -2.39 9.66
C LYS A 31 -6.01 -2.53 10.51
N GLU A 32 -6.56 -1.42 11.00
CA GLU A 32 -7.80 -1.42 11.78
C GLU A 32 -8.98 -1.96 10.96
N GLU A 33 -9.10 -1.57 9.70
CA GLU A 33 -10.16 -2.04 8.80
C GLU A 33 -10.05 -3.55 8.53
N ILE A 34 -8.84 -4.09 8.38
CA ILE A 34 -8.64 -5.51 8.01
C ILE A 34 -8.30 -6.42 9.19
N GLN A 35 -8.31 -5.92 10.42
CA GLN A 35 -7.87 -6.69 11.60
C GLN A 35 -8.67 -8.00 11.77
N HIS A 36 -9.96 -7.96 11.44
CA HIS A 36 -10.91 -9.07 11.59
C HIS A 36 -10.79 -10.14 10.51
N ILE A 37 -10.12 -9.86 9.39
CA ILE A 37 -9.95 -10.81 8.28
C ILE A 37 -8.88 -11.83 8.68
N VAL A 38 -9.10 -13.14 8.48
CA VAL A 38 -8.05 -14.14 8.71
C VAL A 38 -7.29 -14.37 7.40
N CYS A 39 -6.04 -13.92 7.32
CA CYS A 39 -5.19 -14.08 6.14
C CYS A 39 -3.72 -14.08 6.57
N ASP A 40 -2.95 -15.07 6.13
CA ASP A 40 -1.53 -15.21 6.49
C ASP A 40 -0.62 -14.18 5.79
N TYR A 41 -1.11 -13.58 4.69
CA TYR A 41 -0.32 -12.71 3.80
C TYR A 41 -0.89 -11.29 3.70
N LYS A 42 -1.54 -10.79 4.76
CA LYS A 42 -2.19 -9.45 4.76
C LYS A 42 -1.28 -8.33 4.24
N ALA A 43 -0.02 -8.34 4.66
CA ALA A 43 0.96 -7.32 4.29
C ALA A 43 1.26 -7.34 2.79
N GLU A 44 1.48 -8.53 2.22
CA GLU A 44 1.71 -8.74 0.80
C GLU A 44 0.48 -8.33 -0.02
N PHE A 45 -0.70 -8.71 0.43
CA PHE A 45 -1.97 -8.36 -0.20
C PHE A 45 -2.16 -6.85 -0.29
N ILE A 46 -1.98 -6.13 0.82
CA ILE A 46 -2.11 -4.67 0.85
C ILE A 46 -1.09 -4.01 -0.08
N VAL A 47 0.18 -4.43 -0.04
CA VAL A 47 1.20 -3.86 -0.96
C VAL A 47 0.84 -4.08 -2.42
N TYR A 48 0.39 -5.28 -2.80
CA TYR A 48 -0.04 -5.55 -4.18
C TYR A 48 -1.22 -4.69 -4.59
N PHE A 49 -2.22 -4.56 -3.71
CA PHE A 49 -3.38 -3.73 -3.97
C PHE A 49 -3.03 -2.24 -4.12
N LEU A 50 -2.27 -1.67 -3.18
CA LEU A 50 -1.88 -0.26 -3.20
C LEU A 50 -1.02 0.11 -4.42
N LYS A 51 -0.31 -0.86 -4.97
CA LYS A 51 0.59 -0.68 -6.11
C LYS A 51 -0.13 -0.73 -7.46
N ASP A 52 -0.95 -1.75 -7.68
CA ASP A 52 -1.50 -2.07 -9.00
C ASP A 52 -3.03 -2.14 -9.03
N HIS A 53 -3.71 -1.93 -7.91
CA HIS A 53 -5.15 -2.14 -7.72
C HIS A 53 -5.66 -3.51 -8.16
N CYS A 54 -4.75 -4.46 -8.37
CA CYS A 54 -5.03 -5.79 -8.87
C CYS A 54 -4.41 -6.81 -7.93
N LEU A 55 -5.19 -7.82 -7.59
CA LEU A 55 -4.73 -8.99 -6.87
C LEU A 55 -4.58 -10.16 -7.86
N PRO A 56 -3.60 -11.06 -7.67
CA PRO A 56 -3.54 -12.30 -8.44
C PRO A 56 -4.86 -13.08 -8.34
N GLY A 57 -5.33 -13.69 -9.43
CA GLY A 57 -6.64 -14.35 -9.46
C GLY A 57 -6.79 -15.48 -8.43
N ASP A 58 -5.70 -16.19 -8.12
CA ASP A 58 -5.70 -17.25 -7.10
C ASP A 58 -5.87 -16.69 -5.68
N TRP A 59 -5.31 -15.50 -5.45
CA TRP A 59 -5.42 -14.76 -4.20
C TRP A 59 -6.83 -14.21 -4.00
N GLU A 60 -7.46 -13.74 -5.08
CA GLU A 60 -8.85 -13.29 -5.03
C GLU A 60 -9.82 -14.41 -4.66
N LYS A 61 -9.64 -15.60 -5.24
CA LYS A 61 -10.48 -16.76 -4.96
C LYS A 61 -10.32 -17.29 -3.54
N ALA A 62 -9.11 -17.23 -3.00
CA ALA A 62 -8.81 -17.73 -1.67
C ALA A 62 -9.25 -16.77 -0.54
N ASN A 63 -9.39 -15.47 -0.83
CA ASN A 63 -9.66 -14.44 0.19
C ASN A 63 -10.81 -13.50 -0.24
N PRO A 64 -12.04 -14.03 -0.43
CA PRO A 64 -13.14 -13.25 -1.00
C PRO A 64 -13.55 -12.04 -0.14
N GLU A 65 -13.44 -12.14 1.19
CA GLU A 65 -13.74 -11.03 2.11
C GLU A 65 -12.76 -9.87 1.95
N PHE A 66 -11.48 -10.18 1.78
CA PHE A 66 -10.43 -9.19 1.54
C PHE A 66 -10.66 -8.47 0.21
N VAL A 67 -10.98 -9.23 -0.84
CA VAL A 67 -11.31 -8.68 -2.16
C VAL A 67 -12.53 -7.77 -2.10
N ALA A 68 -13.56 -8.14 -1.34
CA ALA A 68 -14.77 -7.33 -1.20
C ALA A 68 -14.49 -5.98 -0.53
N LEU A 69 -13.72 -5.99 0.56
CA LEU A 69 -13.32 -4.79 1.29
C LEU A 69 -12.40 -3.87 0.46
N VAL A 70 -11.52 -4.47 -0.31
CA VAL A 70 -10.63 -3.76 -1.22
C VAL A 70 -11.40 -3.14 -2.41
N LYS A 71 -12.33 -3.90 -3.01
CA LYS A 71 -13.14 -3.45 -4.16
C LYS A 71 -14.23 -2.44 -3.79
N SER A 72 -14.63 -2.35 -2.52
CA SER A 72 -15.61 -1.35 -2.07
C SER A 72 -15.06 0.08 -2.07
N LYS A 73 -13.77 0.29 -2.40
CA LYS A 73 -13.06 1.58 -2.29
C LYS A 73 -13.13 2.17 -0.87
N SER A 74 -13.33 1.32 0.13
CA SER A 74 -13.41 1.76 1.53
C SER A 74 -12.04 1.99 2.14
N LEU A 75 -10.99 1.35 1.61
CA LEU A 75 -9.61 1.56 2.06
C LEU A 75 -9.19 3.01 1.81
N SER A 76 -8.80 3.68 2.88
CA SER A 76 -8.23 5.03 2.84
C SER A 76 -6.80 4.99 2.30
N SER A 77 -6.64 4.73 1.00
CA SER A 77 -5.34 4.46 0.35
C SER A 77 -4.90 5.49 -0.70
N GLY A 78 -5.74 6.48 -1.01
CA GLY A 78 -5.53 7.36 -2.16
C GLY A 78 -4.20 8.13 -2.16
N ASN A 79 -3.63 8.46 -1.00
CA ASN A 79 -2.32 9.13 -0.97
C ASN A 79 -1.16 8.16 -1.22
N ILE A 80 -1.24 6.92 -0.72
CA ILE A 80 -0.23 5.89 -0.96
C ILE A 80 -0.22 5.47 -2.44
N GLU A 81 -1.40 5.31 -3.04
CA GLU A 81 -1.53 4.99 -4.48
C GLU A 81 -0.87 6.07 -5.36
N LEU A 82 -1.16 7.34 -5.07
CA LEU A 82 -0.55 8.47 -5.77
C LEU A 82 0.97 8.54 -5.55
N LEU A 83 1.46 8.07 -4.40
CA LEU A 83 2.90 7.95 -4.14
C LEU A 83 3.53 6.82 -4.97
N PHE A 84 2.88 5.66 -5.08
CA PHE A 84 3.32 4.57 -5.96
C PHE A 84 3.36 4.99 -7.43
N GLU A 85 2.34 5.72 -7.91
CA GLU A 85 2.34 6.30 -9.26
C GLU A 85 3.52 7.30 -9.42
N SER A 86 3.75 8.12 -8.40
CA SER A 86 4.81 9.14 -8.43
C SER A 86 6.21 8.52 -8.46
N CYS A 87 6.44 7.41 -7.75
CA CYS A 87 7.72 6.72 -7.68
C CYS A 87 7.91 5.61 -8.74
N TYR A 88 7.02 5.47 -9.73
CA TYR A 88 7.07 4.38 -10.73
C TYR A 88 8.44 4.19 -11.41
N ASN A 89 9.16 5.29 -11.68
CA ASN A 89 10.49 5.27 -12.33
C ASN A 89 11.67 5.14 -11.34
N ASN A 90 11.40 5.04 -10.04
CA ASN A 90 12.40 4.88 -8.99
C ASN A 90 12.19 3.52 -8.28
N PRO A 91 12.83 2.44 -8.75
CA PRO A 91 12.65 1.10 -8.18
C PRO A 91 13.17 0.99 -6.75
N VAL A 92 14.21 1.76 -6.39
CA VAL A 92 14.78 1.76 -5.03
C VAL A 92 13.76 2.35 -4.04
N PHE A 93 13.23 3.54 -4.35
CA PHE A 93 12.20 4.17 -3.56
C PHE A 93 10.98 3.26 -3.41
N LYS A 94 10.53 2.66 -4.52
CA LYS A 94 9.40 1.73 -4.53
C LYS A 94 9.64 0.54 -3.59
N GLN A 95 10.80 -0.10 -3.67
CA GLN A 95 11.15 -1.23 -2.79
C GLN A 95 11.20 -0.83 -1.31
N GLN A 96 11.73 0.35 -1.00
CA GLN A 96 11.80 0.87 0.37
C GLN A 96 10.39 1.19 0.91
N LEU A 97 9.52 1.79 0.10
CA LEU A 97 8.11 2.03 0.44
C LEU A 97 7.36 0.71 0.69
N GLU A 98 7.51 -0.28 -0.19
CA GLU A 98 6.91 -1.61 0.00
C GLU A 98 7.40 -2.28 1.29
N THR A 99 8.69 -2.16 1.58
CA THR A 99 9.30 -2.71 2.81
C THR A 99 8.76 -2.02 4.05
N TYR A 100 8.63 -0.69 4.02
CA TYR A 100 8.09 0.09 5.12
C TYR A 100 6.63 -0.30 5.42
N ILE A 101 5.78 -0.38 4.39
CA ILE A 101 4.37 -0.78 4.54
C ILE A 101 4.29 -2.19 5.14
N LYS A 102 5.07 -3.15 4.64
CA LYS A 102 5.09 -4.51 5.20
C LYS A 102 5.53 -4.54 6.66
N GLY A 103 6.56 -3.77 7.01
CA GLY A 103 7.01 -3.62 8.40
C GLY A 103 5.90 -3.10 9.30
N LYS A 104 5.26 -2.00 8.89
CA LYS A 104 4.12 -1.41 9.59
C LYS A 104 2.94 -2.37 9.77
N MET A 105 2.62 -3.16 8.74
CA MET A 105 1.59 -4.19 8.81
C MET A 105 1.91 -5.32 9.79
N ALA A 106 3.19 -5.68 9.93
CA ALA A 106 3.67 -6.74 10.82
C ALA A 106 3.83 -6.30 12.29
N GLU A 107 3.92 -5.01 12.57
CA GLU A 107 3.95 -4.46 13.93
C GLU A 107 2.67 -4.88 14.70
N LYS A 108 2.84 -5.64 15.79
CA LYS A 108 1.74 -5.95 16.72
C LYS A 108 1.41 -4.69 17.52
N TYR A 109 0.12 -4.42 17.72
CA TYR A 109 -0.35 -3.38 18.63
C TYR A 109 0.33 -3.55 20.00
N VAL A 110 1.01 -2.50 20.47
CA VAL A 110 1.56 -2.41 21.84
C VAL A 110 0.45 -1.95 22.77
#